data_AF-A0A835L9V1-F1
#
_entry.id   AF-A0A835L9V1-F1
#
_cell.length_a   1.000
_cell.length_b   1.000
_cell.length_c   1.000
_cell.angle_alpha   90.00
_cell.angle_beta   90.00
_cell.angle_gamma   90.00
#
_symmetry.space_group_name_H-M   'P 1'
#
loop_
_entity.id
_entity.type
_entity.pdbx_description
1 polymer ?
#
loop_
_entity_poly.entity_id
_entity_poly.type
_entity_poly.pdbx_seq_one_letter_code
_entity_poly.pdbx_strand_id
1 'polypeptide(L)'
;MFDRYQVHYFCLSFLITMADIPSTSSGLIHFDFVTSKRGGRVLLLEGHQYYQKKEYKNGSSYWRCVNWPKCHGTTTIMLTENKIMKSTVHKCQKSIAKNEVRKAISICKTKVSEDFKKTIPTVYREAVISLKDASDDTIKEFPSYKNVKSNLYKKRNMAVGVKKTRYAIATDVEVPDIFQNIPNWDPMKFTVDFEAAVMSTLEEKFPEASIKGCFYHFNRAIWKKAEQLNLSKNKITRKHVALLTVLAHLPPEAVTDGYLYIMEDSPTDEAVTKFNDYFVKQWFENNLMKDKWCCYGERHRTTNKLEGWHAMLNRTL
;
A
#
# COMPACT_ATOMS: atom_id res chain seq x y z
N MET A 1 7.42 -50.46 9.97
CA MET A 1 7.83 -50.43 8.54
C MET A 1 7.74 -48.96 8.11
N PHE A 2 8.90 -48.33 7.89
CA PHE A 2 9.21 -47.10 7.10
C PHE A 2 8.08 -46.09 6.79
N ASP A 3 8.21 -44.76 6.86
CA ASP A 3 9.33 -43.85 7.09
C ASP A 3 8.79 -42.41 7.32
N ARG A 4 9.70 -41.54 7.75
CA ARG A 4 9.62 -40.16 8.24
C ARG A 4 9.07 -39.13 7.24
N TYR A 5 8.49 -38.05 7.76
CA TYR A 5 8.86 -36.65 7.44
C TYR A 5 8.36 -35.71 8.55
N GLN A 6 9.20 -35.54 9.59
CA GLN A 6 9.00 -34.59 10.68
C GLN A 6 9.84 -33.35 10.38
N VAL A 7 9.22 -32.26 9.94
CA VAL A 7 9.91 -30.98 9.75
C VAL A 7 9.92 -30.26 11.10
N HIS A 8 11.00 -30.44 11.84
CA HIS A 8 11.28 -29.70 13.08
C HIS A 8 11.47 -28.21 12.77
N TYR A 9 10.45 -27.39 13.06
CA TYR A 9 10.63 -25.96 13.28
C TYR A 9 11.30 -25.75 14.64
N PHE A 10 12.62 -25.62 14.65
CA PHE A 10 13.34 -25.10 15.82
C PHE A 10 13.06 -23.60 15.94
N CYS A 11 12.07 -23.26 16.77
CA CYS A 11 11.89 -21.94 17.33
C CYS A 11 12.91 -21.79 18.48
N LEU A 12 14.08 -21.22 18.20
CA LEU A 12 15.02 -20.79 19.23
C LEU A 12 14.75 -19.32 19.55
N SER A 13 13.89 -19.12 20.54
CA SER A 13 13.79 -17.92 21.34
C SER A 13 15.13 -17.67 22.05
N PHE A 14 15.84 -16.61 21.68
CA PHE A 14 16.88 -16.03 22.52
C PHE A 14 16.49 -14.57 22.80
N LEU A 15 15.78 -14.40 23.91
CA LEU A 15 15.73 -13.15 24.67
C LEU A 15 17.13 -12.92 25.22
N ILE A 16 17.83 -11.89 24.74
CA ILE A 16 18.91 -11.28 25.50
C ILE A 16 18.37 -9.94 25.99
N THR A 17 18.03 -9.94 27.27
CA THR A 17 17.68 -8.80 28.11
C THR A 17 18.76 -7.72 28.02
N MET A 18 18.32 -6.48 27.86
CA MET A 18 19.18 -5.31 28.07
C MET A 18 19.66 -5.29 29.52
N ALA A 19 20.97 -5.32 29.71
CA ALA A 19 21.62 -4.89 30.94
C ALA A 19 22.71 -3.90 30.54
N ASP A 20 22.59 -2.69 31.08
CA ASP A 20 23.61 -1.64 30.99
C ASP A 20 24.95 -2.16 31.52
N ILE A 21 26.00 -2.10 30.69
CA ILE A 21 27.38 -2.30 31.12
C ILE A 21 28.20 -1.09 30.67
N PRO A 22 29.04 -0.49 31.54
CA PRO A 22 29.66 0.80 31.30
C PRO A 22 30.72 0.74 30.19
N SER A 23 30.91 1.89 29.55
CA SER A 23 31.98 2.19 28.60
C SER A 23 33.36 1.83 29.15
N THR A 24 34.02 0.86 28.53
CA THR A 24 35.49 0.73 28.56
C THR A 24 36.01 0.20 27.24
N SER A 25 37.09 0.83 26.77
CA SER A 25 37.70 0.66 25.46
C SER A 25 38.42 -0.69 25.31
N SER A 26 37.69 -1.71 24.85
CA SER A 26 38.30 -2.94 24.34
C SER A 26 37.59 -3.42 23.08
N GLY A 27 38.08 -2.97 21.91
CA GLY A 27 38.14 -3.70 20.62
C GLY A 27 36.96 -4.54 20.11
N LEU A 28 35.74 -4.40 20.61
CA LEU A 28 34.59 -5.17 20.15
C LEU A 28 34.08 -4.61 18.84
N ILE A 29 34.27 -5.38 17.76
CA ILE A 29 33.73 -5.06 16.43
C ILE A 29 32.20 -5.06 16.54
N HIS A 30 31.57 -3.93 16.26
CA HIS A 30 30.12 -3.78 16.28
C HIS A 30 29.55 -4.17 14.91
N PHE A 31 28.78 -5.26 14.86
CA PHE A 31 27.97 -5.62 13.71
C PHE A 31 26.57 -6.08 14.09
N ASP A 32 25.63 -5.86 13.17
CA ASP A 32 24.23 -6.26 13.33
C ASP A 32 23.79 -7.21 12.22
N PHE A 33 22.75 -8.00 12.49
CA PHE A 33 22.07 -8.81 11.49
C PHE A 33 20.64 -8.36 11.26
N VAL A 34 20.26 -8.34 9.98
CA VAL A 34 18.87 -8.15 9.57
C VAL A 34 18.48 -9.18 8.52
N THR A 35 17.18 -9.37 8.30
CA THR A 35 16.68 -10.27 7.27
C THR A 35 16.46 -9.52 5.95
N SER A 36 16.82 -10.16 4.84
CA SER A 36 16.57 -9.66 3.50
C SER A 36 15.11 -9.87 3.08
N LYS A 37 14.71 -9.24 1.96
CA LYS A 37 13.37 -9.42 1.37
C LYS A 37 13.05 -10.88 1.02
N ARG A 38 14.07 -11.70 0.75
CA ARG A 38 13.94 -13.11 0.36
C ARG A 38 14.27 -14.08 1.53
N GLY A 39 14.34 -13.58 2.77
CA GLY A 39 14.60 -14.41 3.95
C GLY A 39 16.07 -14.70 4.26
N GLY A 40 17.01 -14.42 3.35
CA GLY A 40 18.45 -14.56 3.63
C GLY A 40 18.97 -13.53 4.63
N ARG A 41 20.10 -13.84 5.30
CA ARG A 41 20.75 -12.95 6.29
C ARG A 41 21.54 -11.81 5.62
N VAL A 42 21.48 -10.63 6.25
CA VAL A 42 22.24 -9.45 5.88
C VAL A 42 23.05 -8.99 7.09
N LEU A 43 24.35 -8.83 6.89
CA LEU A 43 25.29 -8.28 7.87
C LEU A 43 25.43 -6.78 7.65
N LEU A 44 25.34 -5.99 8.73
CA LEU A 44 25.63 -4.57 8.76
C LEU A 44 26.93 -4.37 9.54
N LEU A 45 27.98 -3.91 8.87
CA LEU A 45 29.32 -3.80 9.46
C LEU A 45 29.98 -2.51 8.97
N GLU A 46 30.35 -1.61 9.90
CA GLU A 46 31.13 -0.38 9.64
C GLU A 46 30.60 0.49 8.47
N GLY A 47 29.28 0.58 8.32
CA GLY A 47 28.63 1.34 7.24
C GLY A 47 28.55 0.61 5.89
N HIS A 48 28.97 -0.65 5.82
CA HIS A 48 28.75 -1.54 4.69
C HIS A 48 27.70 -2.60 5.00
N GLN A 49 27.08 -3.14 3.94
CA GLN A 49 26.06 -4.18 4.01
C GLN A 49 26.49 -5.38 3.18
N TYR A 50 26.22 -6.58 3.68
CA TYR A 50 26.62 -7.81 3.01
C TYR A 50 25.52 -8.88 3.05
N TYR A 51 25.38 -9.64 1.98
CA TYR A 51 24.55 -10.86 1.94
C TYR A 51 25.40 -12.08 2.30
N GLN A 52 24.89 -12.95 3.17
CA GLN A 52 25.52 -14.24 3.43
C GLN A 52 25.49 -15.10 2.16
N LYS A 53 26.60 -15.77 1.85
CA LYS A 53 26.71 -16.63 0.67
C LYS A 53 27.08 -18.06 1.01
N LYS A 54 27.93 -18.26 2.02
CA LYS A 54 28.37 -19.58 2.46
C LYS A 54 28.60 -19.60 3.96
N GLU A 55 28.46 -20.78 4.53
CA GLU A 55 28.87 -21.09 5.90
C GLU A 55 29.83 -22.27 5.81
N TYR A 56 30.95 -22.17 6.53
CA TYR A 56 32.02 -23.15 6.51
C TYR A 56 31.89 -24.10 7.69
N LYS A 57 32.49 -25.30 7.57
CA LYS A 57 32.47 -26.33 8.62
C LYS A 57 33.07 -25.87 9.95
N ASN A 58 33.97 -24.89 9.91
CA ASN A 58 34.58 -24.30 11.10
C ASN A 58 33.69 -23.24 11.79
N GLY A 59 32.44 -23.05 11.35
CA GLY A 59 31.51 -22.04 11.89
C GLY A 59 31.73 -20.61 11.37
N SER A 60 32.74 -20.38 10.52
CA SER A 60 32.90 -19.08 9.87
C SER A 60 31.93 -18.93 8.70
N SER A 61 31.53 -17.69 8.40
CA SER A 61 30.56 -17.38 7.35
C SER A 61 31.14 -16.36 6.37
N TYR A 62 30.92 -16.61 5.08
CA TYR A 62 31.38 -15.75 3.99
C TYR A 62 30.25 -14.86 3.48
N TRP A 63 30.55 -13.56 3.41
CA TRP A 63 29.62 -12.49 3.10
C TRP A 63 30.13 -11.66 1.92
N ARG A 64 29.19 -11.24 1.07
CA ARG A 64 29.47 -10.46 -0.13
C ARG A 64 28.70 -9.14 -0.10
N CYS A 65 29.34 -8.04 -0.47
CA CYS A 65 28.74 -6.72 -0.51
C CYS A 65 27.42 -6.73 -1.30
N VAL A 66 26.41 -6.01 -0.79
CA VAL A 66 25.10 -5.87 -1.45
C VAL A 66 25.17 -5.15 -2.80
N ASN A 67 26.22 -4.35 -3.04
CA ASN A 67 26.43 -3.58 -4.27
C ASN A 67 27.13 -4.38 -5.39
N TRP A 68 27.29 -5.70 -5.23
CA TRP A 68 27.78 -6.57 -6.30
C TRP A 68 26.88 -6.51 -7.56
N PRO A 69 27.42 -6.50 -8.79
CA PRO A 69 28.84 -6.67 -9.16
C PRO A 69 29.67 -5.37 -9.15
N LYS A 70 29.05 -4.20 -8.94
CA LYS A 70 29.76 -2.91 -8.94
C LYS A 70 30.77 -2.78 -7.79
N CYS A 71 30.56 -3.51 -6.70
CA CYS A 71 31.51 -3.64 -5.60
C CYS A 71 31.83 -5.11 -5.33
N HIS A 72 33.12 -5.43 -5.32
CA HIS A 72 33.64 -6.77 -5.02
C HIS A 72 34.03 -6.98 -3.55
N GLY A 73 33.66 -6.05 -2.66
CA GLY A 73 33.94 -6.15 -1.23
C GLY A 73 33.30 -7.40 -0.61
N THR A 74 34.07 -8.09 0.23
CA THR A 74 33.72 -9.35 0.89
C THR A 74 34.26 -9.33 2.30
N THR A 75 33.57 -10.03 3.20
CA THR A 75 34.06 -10.26 4.55
C THR A 75 33.76 -11.69 4.99
N THR A 76 34.63 -12.27 5.79
CA THR A 76 34.44 -13.56 6.45
C THR A 76 34.50 -13.32 7.94
N ILE A 77 33.45 -13.70 8.65
CA ILE A 77 33.34 -13.50 10.10
C ILE A 77 33.15 -14.84 10.79
N MET A 78 33.69 -14.96 11.99
CA MET A 78 33.45 -16.05 12.91
C MET A 78 32.52 -15.55 14.02
N LEU A 79 31.27 -16.02 13.99
CA LEU A 79 30.21 -15.51 14.87
C LEU A 79 30.47 -15.85 16.34
N THR A 80 31.00 -17.04 16.61
CA THR A 80 31.29 -17.54 17.97
C THR A 80 32.35 -16.71 18.69
N GLU A 81 33.29 -16.14 17.94
CA GLU A 81 34.42 -15.37 18.49
C GLU A 81 34.26 -13.86 18.27
N ASN A 82 33.13 -13.41 17.72
CA ASN A 82 32.87 -12.03 17.34
C ASN A 82 34.02 -11.38 16.51
N LYS A 83 34.65 -12.17 15.62
CA LYS A 83 35.91 -11.81 14.94
C LYS A 83 35.78 -11.74 13.43
N ILE A 84 36.33 -10.70 12.82
CA ILE A 84 36.52 -10.62 11.37
C ILE A 84 37.79 -11.41 11.01
N MET A 85 37.63 -12.45 10.20
CA MET A 85 38.74 -13.29 9.75
C MET A 85 39.44 -12.70 8.52
N LYS A 86 38.65 -12.24 7.54
CA LYS A 86 39.14 -11.67 6.28
C LYS A 86 38.20 -10.58 5.82
N SER A 87 38.74 -9.46 5.36
CA SER A 87 37.97 -8.39 4.73
C SER A 87 38.71 -7.90 3.48
N THR A 88 37.96 -7.53 2.44
CA THR A 88 38.53 -6.97 1.21
C THR A 88 38.08 -5.52 1.02
N VAL A 89 38.87 -4.76 0.26
CA VAL A 89 38.62 -3.33 0.04
C VAL A 89 37.32 -3.10 -0.72
N HIS A 90 36.55 -2.11 -0.28
CA HIS A 90 35.31 -1.70 -0.91
C HIS A 90 35.53 -0.58 -1.93
N LYS A 91 34.86 -0.68 -3.09
CA LYS A 91 34.69 0.43 -4.05
C LYS A 91 33.47 1.31 -3.75
N CYS A 92 32.53 0.83 -2.93
CA CYS A 92 31.33 1.58 -2.58
C CYS A 92 31.57 2.40 -1.31
N GLN A 93 30.88 3.53 -1.19
CA GLN A 93 30.98 4.39 -0.02
C GLN A 93 30.31 3.76 1.21
N LYS A 94 30.94 3.94 2.37
CA LYS A 94 30.36 3.59 3.68
C LYS A 94 29.21 4.53 4.03
N SER A 95 28.15 4.00 4.63
CA SER A 95 27.03 4.79 5.14
C SER A 95 26.48 4.16 6.41
N ILE A 96 26.77 4.78 7.54
CA ILE A 96 26.27 4.37 8.86
C ILE A 96 24.74 4.59 8.90
N ALA A 97 24.28 5.74 8.42
CA ALA A 97 22.86 6.06 8.24
C ALA A 97 22.07 4.95 7.54
N LYS A 98 22.57 4.42 6.40
CA LYS A 98 21.89 3.32 5.68
C LYS A 98 21.80 2.04 6.51
N ASN A 99 22.78 1.78 7.37
CA ASN A 99 22.74 0.63 8.27
C ASN A 99 21.71 0.84 9.39
N GLU A 100 21.72 2.01 10.03
CA GLU A 100 20.77 2.38 11.08
C GLU A 100 19.33 2.33 10.59
N VAL A 101 19.03 2.95 9.44
CA VAL A 101 17.70 2.91 8.82
C VAL A 101 17.28 1.47 8.55
N ARG A 102 18.18 0.64 8.01
CA ARG A 102 17.86 -0.76 7.69
C ARG A 102 17.60 -1.59 8.94
N LYS A 103 18.35 -1.33 10.03
CA LYS A 103 18.14 -1.92 11.35
C LYS A 103 16.79 -1.51 11.93
N ALA A 104 16.48 -0.22 11.94
CA ALA A 104 15.20 0.30 12.44
C ALA A 104 13.99 -0.24 11.67
N ILE A 105 14.08 -0.35 10.34
CA ILE A 105 13.01 -0.99 9.54
C ILE A 105 12.88 -2.48 9.89
N SER A 106 13.99 -3.17 10.17
CA SER A 106 13.94 -4.57 10.62
C SER A 106 13.23 -4.69 11.97
N ILE A 107 13.56 -3.83 12.93
CA ILE A 107 12.89 -3.76 14.25
C ILE A 107 11.41 -3.42 14.08
N CYS A 108 11.08 -2.44 13.23
CA CYS A 108 9.70 -2.08 12.91
C CYS A 108 8.91 -3.28 12.37
N LYS A 109 9.52 -4.08 11.47
CA LYS A 109 8.90 -5.31 10.94
C LYS A 109 8.64 -6.36 12.03
N THR A 110 9.55 -6.50 12.98
CA THR A 110 9.38 -7.40 14.13
C THR A 110 8.26 -6.91 15.05
N LYS A 111 8.26 -5.62 15.39
CA LYS A 111 7.21 -5.01 16.23
C LYS A 111 5.82 -5.17 15.62
N VAL A 112 5.64 -4.95 14.32
CA VAL A 112 4.30 -5.10 13.69
C VAL A 112 3.82 -6.55 13.63
N SER A 113 4.70 -7.53 13.76
CA SER A 113 4.35 -8.96 13.83
C SER A 113 4.11 -9.47 15.24
N GLU A 114 4.49 -8.72 16.27
CA GLU A 114 4.41 -9.15 17.68
C GLU A 114 3.39 -8.31 18.48
N ASP A 115 3.32 -7.00 18.21
CA ASP A 115 2.37 -6.08 18.85
C ASP A 115 1.25 -5.70 17.87
N PHE A 116 0.04 -6.18 18.19
CA PHE A 116 -1.19 -5.89 17.44
C PHE A 116 -2.05 -4.80 18.10
N LYS A 117 -1.66 -4.25 19.26
CA LYS A 117 -2.42 -3.18 19.94
C LYS A 117 -2.25 -1.84 19.25
N LYS A 118 -1.08 -1.60 18.65
CA LYS A 118 -0.78 -0.36 17.93
C LYS A 118 -1.04 -0.53 16.43
N THR A 119 -1.56 0.52 15.81
CA THR A 119 -1.69 0.57 14.35
C THR A 119 -0.31 0.59 13.68
N ILE A 120 -0.17 -0.02 12.50
CA ILE A 120 1.09 -0.02 11.73
C ILE A 120 1.64 1.40 11.47
N PRO A 121 0.82 2.41 11.10
CA PRO A 121 1.31 3.79 10.97
C PRO A 121 1.95 4.32 12.26
N THR A 122 1.41 3.99 13.42
CA THR A 122 1.94 4.45 14.72
C THR A 122 3.27 3.78 15.02
N VAL A 123 3.37 2.44 14.87
CA VAL A 123 4.64 1.71 15.04
C VAL A 123 5.73 2.24 14.10
N TYR A 124 5.36 2.60 12.87
CA TYR A 124 6.28 3.20 11.90
C TYR A 124 6.77 4.58 12.35
N ARG A 125 5.84 5.46 12.78
CA ARG A 125 6.17 6.80 13.27
C ARG A 125 7.09 6.74 14.49
N GLU A 126 6.83 5.84 15.43
CA GLU A 126 7.69 5.63 16.60
C GLU A 126 9.10 5.19 16.19
N ALA A 127 9.24 4.29 15.20
CA ALA A 127 10.53 3.86 14.69
C ALA A 127 11.31 5.00 14.00
N VAL A 128 10.62 5.94 13.36
CA VAL A 128 11.24 7.15 12.78
C VAL A 128 11.70 8.08 13.90
N ILE A 129 10.83 8.30 14.90
CA ILE A 129 11.12 9.19 16.05
C ILE A 129 12.31 8.67 16.86
N SER A 130 12.41 7.35 17.08
CA SER A 130 13.57 6.75 17.77
C SER A 130 14.90 6.94 17.05
N LEU A 131 14.89 7.39 15.79
CA LEU A 131 16.08 7.72 15.02
C LEU A 131 16.25 9.24 14.81
N LYS A 132 15.36 10.08 15.35
CA LYS A 132 15.47 11.54 15.20
C LYS A 132 16.63 12.15 15.99
N ASP A 133 17.16 11.43 16.97
CA ASP A 133 18.39 11.80 17.67
C ASP A 133 19.65 11.38 16.88
N ALA A 134 19.47 10.65 15.76
CA ALA A 134 20.53 10.36 14.80
C ALA A 134 20.62 11.49 13.76
N SER A 135 21.81 11.68 13.18
CA SER A 135 22.16 12.81 12.32
C SER A 135 21.17 13.09 11.18
N ASP A 136 21.17 14.31 10.65
CA ASP A 136 20.30 14.76 9.54
C ASP A 136 20.37 13.84 8.29
N ASP A 137 21.50 13.16 8.09
CA ASP A 137 21.68 12.17 7.02
C ASP A 137 20.85 10.89 7.22
N THR A 138 20.61 10.46 8.46
CA THR A 138 19.79 9.26 8.78
C THR A 138 18.32 9.50 8.46
N ILE A 139 17.82 10.72 8.66
CA ILE A 139 16.43 11.09 8.34
C ILE A 139 16.19 11.05 6.83
N LYS A 140 17.13 11.57 6.02
CA LYS A 140 17.03 11.58 4.55
C LYS A 140 17.03 10.18 3.93
N GLU A 141 17.74 9.24 4.53
CA GLU A 141 17.80 7.84 4.09
C GLU A 141 16.56 7.04 4.50
N PHE A 142 15.73 7.56 5.41
CA PHE A 142 14.53 6.86 5.86
C PHE A 142 13.46 6.84 4.76
N PRO A 143 12.91 5.67 4.39
CA PRO A 143 11.93 5.60 3.33
C PRO A 143 10.63 6.32 3.70
N SER A 144 9.85 6.73 2.71
CA SER A 144 8.49 7.21 2.99
C SER A 144 7.59 6.05 3.46
N TYR A 145 6.61 6.35 4.32
CA TYR A 145 5.64 5.35 4.77
C TYR A 145 4.95 4.65 3.60
N LYS A 146 4.62 5.38 2.54
CA LYS A 146 4.01 4.85 1.31
C LYS A 146 4.85 3.72 0.69
N ASN A 147 6.17 3.82 0.74
CA ASN A 147 7.09 2.83 0.17
C ASN A 147 7.23 1.54 1.00
N VAL A 148 6.93 1.60 2.30
CA VAL A 148 7.03 0.43 3.20
C VAL A 148 5.68 -0.15 3.62
N LYS A 149 4.59 0.62 3.48
CA LYS A 149 3.23 0.29 3.95
C LYS A 149 2.86 -1.16 3.64
N SER A 150 2.82 -1.53 2.35
CA SER A 150 2.36 -2.87 1.93
C SER A 150 3.20 -4.01 2.52
N ASN A 151 4.50 -3.80 2.74
CA ASN A 151 5.38 -4.82 3.32
C ASN A 151 5.14 -5.00 4.82
N LEU A 152 4.87 -3.91 5.54
CA LEU A 152 4.56 -3.96 6.97
C LEU A 152 3.22 -4.65 7.21
N TYR A 153 2.17 -4.27 6.46
CA TYR A 153 0.87 -4.96 6.51
C TYR A 153 1.00 -6.44 6.17
N LYS A 154 1.75 -6.76 5.10
CA LYS A 154 2.00 -8.17 4.75
C LYS A 154 2.65 -8.93 5.90
N LYS A 155 3.62 -8.34 6.61
CA LYS A 155 4.29 -8.99 7.74
C LYS A 155 3.35 -9.22 8.93
N ARG A 156 2.55 -8.21 9.31
CA ARG A 156 1.51 -8.36 10.34
C ARG A 156 0.51 -9.45 9.97
N ASN A 157 -0.02 -9.42 8.75
CA ASN A 157 -1.00 -10.39 8.27
C ASN A 157 -0.45 -11.82 8.28
N MET A 158 0.82 -12.02 7.90
CA MET A 158 1.47 -13.33 7.99
C MET A 158 1.59 -13.81 9.43
N ALA A 159 1.86 -12.92 10.39
CA ALA A 159 1.98 -13.27 11.80
C ALA A 159 0.63 -13.65 12.44
N VAL A 160 -0.45 -12.99 12.02
CA VAL A 160 -1.83 -13.30 12.44
C VAL A 160 -2.38 -14.54 11.71
N GLY A 161 -1.65 -15.11 10.74
CA GLY A 161 -2.11 -16.26 9.97
C GLY A 161 -3.22 -15.92 8.96
N VAL A 162 -3.36 -14.65 8.58
CA VAL A 162 -4.33 -14.21 7.57
C VAL A 162 -3.98 -14.88 6.24
N LYS A 163 -4.83 -15.81 5.81
CA LYS A 163 -4.73 -16.43 4.49
C LYS A 163 -4.88 -15.35 3.43
N LYS A 164 -4.01 -15.39 2.43
CA LYS A 164 -4.06 -14.43 1.34
C LYS A 164 -5.27 -14.77 0.47
N THR A 165 -6.31 -13.94 0.54
CA THR A 165 -7.46 -14.01 -0.36
C THR A 165 -7.03 -13.57 -1.76
N ARG A 166 -6.58 -14.53 -2.55
CA ARG A 166 -6.39 -14.37 -3.99
C ARG A 166 -7.13 -15.50 -4.67
N TYR A 167 -8.25 -15.14 -5.24
CA TYR A 167 -9.09 -16.02 -6.01
C TYR A 167 -8.74 -15.80 -7.48
N ALA A 168 -8.47 -16.89 -8.20
CA ALA A 168 -8.14 -16.83 -9.62
C ALA A 168 -9.39 -16.49 -10.44
N ILE A 169 -10.54 -16.97 -9.96
CA ILE A 169 -11.87 -16.73 -10.51
C ILE A 169 -12.82 -16.34 -9.37
N ALA A 170 -13.85 -15.53 -9.67
CA ALA A 170 -14.75 -15.00 -8.66
C ALA A 170 -15.54 -16.08 -7.91
N THR A 171 -15.77 -17.24 -8.53
CA THR A 171 -16.46 -18.39 -7.92
C THR A 171 -15.68 -19.04 -6.79
N ASP A 172 -14.37 -18.84 -6.72
CA ASP A 172 -13.56 -19.38 -5.63
C ASP A 172 -13.66 -18.53 -4.35
N VAL A 173 -14.30 -17.35 -4.42
CA VAL A 173 -14.44 -16.44 -3.28
C VAL A 173 -15.32 -17.09 -2.22
N GLU A 174 -14.67 -17.53 -1.13
CA GLU A 174 -15.36 -17.98 0.08
C GLU A 174 -15.94 -16.76 0.81
N VAL A 175 -17.25 -16.55 0.68
CA VAL A 175 -17.99 -15.56 1.45
C VAL A 175 -18.28 -16.17 2.84
N PRO A 176 -17.87 -15.55 3.95
CA PRO A 176 -18.16 -16.08 5.28
C PRO A 176 -19.66 -16.27 5.54
N ASP A 177 -20.05 -17.32 6.26
CA ASP A 177 -21.46 -17.69 6.51
C ASP A 177 -22.31 -16.55 7.08
N ILE A 178 -21.70 -15.69 7.91
CA ILE A 178 -22.36 -14.50 8.48
C ILE A 178 -22.88 -13.52 7.41
N PHE A 179 -22.27 -13.51 6.23
CA PHE A 179 -22.69 -12.68 5.10
C PHE A 179 -23.57 -13.45 4.10
N GLN A 180 -23.63 -14.78 4.18
CA GLN A 180 -24.49 -15.58 3.29
C GLN A 180 -25.95 -15.54 3.72
N ASN A 181 -26.22 -15.51 5.04
CA ASN A 181 -27.56 -15.58 5.59
C ASN A 181 -27.87 -14.36 6.47
N ILE A 182 -27.78 -13.16 5.90
CA ILE A 182 -28.22 -11.96 6.59
C ILE A 182 -29.77 -11.95 6.57
N PRO A 183 -30.46 -12.06 7.72
CA PRO A 183 -31.92 -12.11 7.76
C PRO A 183 -32.51 -10.82 7.16
N ASN A 184 -33.52 -10.95 6.31
CA ASN A 184 -34.19 -9.83 5.62
C ASN A 184 -33.25 -8.98 4.75
N TRP A 185 -32.18 -9.58 4.20
CA TRP A 185 -31.30 -8.90 3.25
C TRP A 185 -31.91 -8.86 1.85
N ASP A 186 -32.74 -7.85 1.63
CA ASP A 186 -33.33 -7.53 0.33
C ASP A 186 -33.10 -6.03 0.01
N PRO A 187 -31.89 -5.66 -0.42
CA PRO A 187 -31.52 -4.26 -0.65
C PRO A 187 -32.26 -3.69 -1.87
N MET A 188 -33.13 -2.70 -1.64
CA MET A 188 -33.85 -1.99 -2.72
C MET A 188 -33.00 -0.96 -3.46
N LYS A 189 -31.81 -0.60 -2.94
CA LYS A 189 -30.94 0.42 -3.56
C LYS A 189 -29.47 0.14 -3.28
N PHE A 190 -28.66 0.30 -4.33
CA PHE A 190 -27.20 0.23 -4.26
C PHE A 190 -26.59 1.56 -4.68
N THR A 191 -25.55 1.99 -3.96
CA THR A 191 -24.67 3.07 -4.38
C THR A 191 -23.26 2.53 -4.49
N VAL A 192 -22.75 2.43 -5.72
CA VAL A 192 -21.47 1.78 -6.01
C VAL A 192 -20.56 2.67 -6.83
N ASP A 193 -19.31 2.25 -6.94
CA ASP A 193 -18.36 2.87 -7.85
C ASP A 193 -18.68 2.43 -9.29
N PHE A 194 -18.25 3.22 -10.29
CA PHE A 194 -18.53 2.95 -11.71
C PHE A 194 -17.63 1.83 -12.29
N GLU A 195 -17.60 0.69 -11.61
CA GLU A 195 -16.92 -0.52 -12.07
C GLU A 195 -17.91 -1.38 -12.86
N ALA A 196 -17.65 -1.54 -14.17
CA ALA A 196 -18.59 -2.18 -15.08
C ALA A 196 -19.02 -3.58 -14.62
N ALA A 197 -18.05 -4.41 -14.18
CA ALA A 197 -18.34 -5.76 -13.69
C ALA A 197 -19.28 -5.74 -12.47
N VAL A 198 -19.04 -4.85 -11.51
CA VAL A 198 -19.89 -4.75 -10.30
C VAL A 198 -21.29 -4.29 -10.67
N MET A 199 -21.42 -3.27 -11.52
CA MET A 199 -22.72 -2.75 -11.93
C MET A 199 -23.54 -3.80 -12.68
N SER A 200 -22.93 -4.50 -13.65
CA SER A 200 -23.62 -5.55 -14.40
C SER A 200 -24.02 -6.74 -13.52
N THR A 201 -23.16 -7.15 -12.57
CA THR A 201 -23.53 -8.22 -11.63
C THR A 201 -24.69 -7.81 -10.72
N LEU A 202 -24.75 -6.55 -10.29
CA LEU A 202 -25.87 -6.06 -9.49
C LEU A 202 -27.17 -6.01 -10.29
N GLU A 203 -27.12 -5.58 -11.55
CA GLU A 203 -28.31 -5.57 -12.44
C GLU A 203 -28.84 -7.00 -12.67
N GLU A 204 -27.95 -7.98 -12.81
CA GLU A 204 -28.32 -9.39 -12.99
C GLU A 204 -28.90 -10.00 -11.71
N LYS A 205 -28.27 -9.75 -10.55
CA LYS A 205 -28.65 -10.38 -9.28
C LYS A 205 -29.78 -9.66 -8.54
N PHE A 206 -29.95 -8.37 -8.77
CA PHE A 206 -30.95 -7.52 -8.12
C PHE A 206 -31.68 -6.64 -9.14
N PRO A 207 -32.46 -7.23 -10.06
CA PRO A 207 -33.10 -6.49 -11.15
C PRO A 207 -34.10 -5.44 -10.65
N GLU A 208 -34.72 -5.66 -9.50
CA GLU A 208 -35.67 -4.73 -8.87
C GLU A 208 -34.97 -3.62 -8.06
N ALA A 209 -33.68 -3.76 -7.78
CA ALA A 209 -32.96 -2.79 -6.97
C ALA A 209 -32.52 -1.59 -7.81
N SER A 210 -32.69 -0.38 -7.25
CA SER A 210 -32.18 0.84 -7.85
C SER A 210 -30.66 0.90 -7.71
N ILE A 211 -29.94 0.80 -8.84
CA ILE A 211 -28.48 0.91 -8.85
C ILE A 211 -28.08 2.34 -9.23
N LYS A 212 -27.30 2.99 -8.37
CA LYS A 212 -26.77 4.34 -8.57
C LYS A 212 -25.26 4.35 -8.43
N GLY A 213 -24.63 5.25 -9.18
CA GLY A 213 -23.20 5.51 -9.07
C GLY A 213 -22.90 6.55 -7.99
N CYS A 214 -21.74 6.41 -7.35
CA CYS A 214 -21.25 7.36 -6.37
C CYS A 214 -20.85 8.69 -7.03
N PHE A 215 -21.47 9.80 -6.59
CA PHE A 215 -21.20 11.15 -7.11
C PHE A 215 -19.72 11.56 -6.97
N TYR A 216 -19.06 11.16 -5.88
CA TYR A 216 -17.63 11.42 -5.70
C TYR A 216 -16.80 10.78 -6.82
N HIS A 217 -17.11 9.54 -7.20
CA HIS A 217 -16.41 8.83 -8.26
C HIS A 217 -16.74 9.36 -9.66
N PHE A 218 -17.99 9.77 -9.89
CA PHE A 218 -18.40 10.50 -11.09
C PHE A 218 -17.58 11.79 -11.25
N ASN A 219 -17.61 12.66 -10.23
CA ASN A 219 -16.92 13.94 -10.24
C ASN A 219 -15.40 13.74 -10.42
N ARG A 220 -14.82 12.77 -9.69
CA ARG A 220 -13.39 12.44 -9.82
C ARG A 220 -13.02 11.93 -11.21
N ALA A 221 -13.86 11.11 -11.85
CA ALA A 221 -13.61 10.61 -13.20
C ALA A 221 -13.57 11.76 -14.22
N ILE A 222 -14.52 12.69 -14.10
CA ILE A 222 -14.59 13.89 -14.95
C ILE A 222 -13.34 14.76 -14.77
N TRP A 223 -12.99 15.12 -13.54
CA TRP A 223 -11.82 15.96 -13.28
C TRP A 223 -10.51 15.29 -13.69
N LYS A 224 -10.39 13.97 -13.55
CA LYS A 224 -9.24 13.21 -14.03
C LYS A 224 -9.11 13.30 -15.56
N LYS A 225 -10.23 13.19 -16.30
CA LYS A 225 -10.19 13.36 -17.76
C LYS A 225 -9.82 14.78 -18.17
N ALA A 226 -10.37 15.79 -17.48
CA ALA A 226 -10.03 17.19 -17.71
C ALA A 226 -8.53 17.46 -17.48
N GLU A 227 -7.93 16.87 -16.43
CA GLU A 227 -6.50 16.99 -16.16
C GLU A 227 -5.64 16.34 -17.25
N GLN A 228 -6.03 15.16 -17.75
CA GLN A 228 -5.35 14.50 -18.87
C GLN A 228 -5.33 15.35 -20.15
N LEU A 229 -6.35 16.19 -20.33
CA LEU A 229 -6.49 17.11 -21.46
C LEU A 229 -5.98 18.53 -21.14
N ASN A 230 -5.34 18.74 -19.99
CA ASN A 230 -4.82 20.03 -19.52
C ASN A 230 -5.87 21.14 -19.32
N LEU A 231 -7.15 20.79 -19.15
CA LEU A 231 -8.25 21.75 -19.00
C LEU A 231 -8.38 22.32 -17.56
N SER A 232 -7.61 21.80 -16.60
CA SER A 232 -7.72 22.18 -15.18
C SER A 232 -7.05 23.51 -14.82
N LYS A 233 -6.18 24.04 -15.70
CA LYS A 233 -5.36 25.24 -15.42
C LYS A 233 -6.05 26.55 -15.79
N ASN A 234 -6.79 26.58 -16.90
CA ASN A 234 -7.46 27.79 -17.38
C ASN A 234 -8.82 27.95 -16.68
N LYS A 235 -9.14 29.18 -16.23
CA LYS A 235 -10.38 29.51 -15.51
C LYS A 235 -11.64 29.20 -16.34
N ILE A 236 -11.60 29.45 -17.65
CA ILE A 236 -12.73 29.25 -18.56
C ILE A 236 -13.02 27.76 -18.74
N THR A 237 -12.00 26.98 -19.10
CA THR A 237 -12.13 25.52 -19.28
C THR A 237 -12.47 24.83 -17.96
N ARG A 238 -11.92 25.30 -16.84
CA ARG A 238 -12.26 24.80 -15.51
C ARG A 238 -13.73 25.06 -15.16
N LYS A 239 -14.27 26.23 -15.51
CA LYS A 239 -15.70 26.55 -15.34
C LYS A 239 -16.56 25.60 -16.19
N HIS A 240 -16.18 25.36 -17.44
CA HIS A 240 -16.87 24.42 -18.35
C HIS A 240 -16.95 23.00 -17.76
N VAL A 241 -15.81 22.46 -17.30
CA VAL A 241 -15.74 21.16 -16.63
C VAL A 241 -16.60 21.13 -15.37
N ALA A 242 -16.58 22.19 -14.56
CA ALA A 242 -17.39 22.27 -13.35
C ALA A 242 -18.90 22.26 -13.66
N LEU A 243 -19.36 22.99 -14.67
CA LEU A 243 -20.77 22.99 -15.07
C LEU A 243 -21.25 21.58 -15.45
N LEU A 244 -20.46 20.83 -16.21
CA LEU A 244 -20.78 19.45 -16.59
C LEU A 244 -20.88 18.51 -15.37
N THR A 245 -20.12 18.76 -14.31
CA THR A 245 -20.24 17.98 -13.06
C THR A 245 -21.54 18.27 -12.29
N VAL A 246 -22.12 19.46 -12.47
CA VAL A 246 -23.37 19.89 -11.80
C VAL A 246 -24.61 19.27 -12.45
N LEU A 247 -24.53 18.82 -13.70
CA LEU A 247 -25.63 18.13 -14.38
C LEU A 247 -26.18 16.94 -13.56
N ALA A 248 -25.34 16.29 -12.76
CA ALA A 248 -25.75 15.18 -11.90
C ALA A 248 -26.77 15.57 -10.81
N HIS A 249 -26.98 16.87 -10.61
CA HIS A 249 -27.92 17.43 -9.65
C HIS A 249 -29.18 18.01 -10.31
N LEU A 250 -29.30 17.96 -11.63
CA LEU A 250 -30.53 18.38 -12.29
C LEU A 250 -31.57 17.26 -12.25
N PRO A 251 -32.87 17.61 -12.22
CA PRO A 251 -33.92 16.64 -12.52
C PRO A 251 -33.60 15.91 -13.84
N PRO A 252 -33.79 14.58 -13.94
CA PRO A 252 -33.44 13.80 -15.13
C PRO A 252 -33.97 14.40 -16.45
N GLU A 253 -35.19 14.91 -16.43
CA GLU A 253 -35.87 15.56 -17.54
C GLU A 253 -35.17 16.85 -18.02
N ALA A 254 -34.43 17.53 -17.14
CA ALA A 254 -33.73 18.78 -17.43
C ALA A 254 -32.24 18.57 -17.75
N VAL A 255 -31.72 17.34 -17.65
CA VAL A 255 -30.28 17.06 -17.86
C VAL A 255 -29.87 17.37 -19.31
N THR A 256 -30.70 17.00 -20.29
CA THR A 256 -30.43 17.26 -21.70
C THR A 256 -30.41 18.75 -22.00
N ASP A 257 -31.41 19.49 -21.54
CA ASP A 257 -31.49 20.95 -21.73
C ASP A 257 -30.33 21.67 -21.03
N GLY A 258 -29.99 21.23 -19.81
CA GLY A 258 -28.83 21.73 -19.09
C GLY A 258 -27.52 21.48 -19.83
N TYR A 259 -27.37 20.32 -20.47
CA TYR A 259 -26.20 20.03 -21.30
C TYR A 259 -26.14 20.94 -22.53
N LEU A 260 -27.25 21.11 -23.26
CA LEU A 260 -27.33 22.00 -24.42
C LEU A 260 -26.99 23.45 -24.05
N TYR A 261 -27.50 23.93 -22.92
CA TYR A 261 -27.16 25.26 -22.38
C TYR A 261 -25.65 25.42 -22.13
N ILE A 262 -24.99 24.40 -21.58
CA ILE A 262 -23.53 24.44 -21.37
C ILE A 262 -22.79 24.40 -22.71
N MET A 263 -23.30 23.68 -23.71
CA MET A 263 -22.67 23.58 -25.03
C MET A 263 -22.74 24.91 -25.81
N GLU A 264 -23.77 25.73 -25.62
CA GLU A 264 -23.90 27.03 -26.27
C GLU A 264 -22.75 27.99 -25.90
N ASP A 265 -22.31 27.98 -24.64
CA ASP A 265 -21.16 28.75 -24.13
C ASP A 265 -19.86 27.91 -24.09
N SER A 266 -19.81 26.80 -24.83
CA SER A 266 -18.63 25.91 -24.84
C SER A 266 -17.43 26.63 -25.47
N PRO A 267 -16.27 26.66 -24.80
CA PRO A 267 -15.07 27.27 -25.37
C PRO A 267 -14.63 26.58 -26.66
N THR A 268 -14.26 27.37 -27.68
CA THR A 268 -13.71 26.88 -28.94
C THR A 268 -12.26 26.42 -28.75
N ASP A 269 -12.08 25.17 -28.32
CA ASP A 269 -10.78 24.55 -28.06
C ASP A 269 -10.84 23.05 -28.35
N GLU A 270 -9.82 22.50 -29.03
CA GLU A 270 -9.80 21.10 -29.44
C GLU A 270 -9.82 20.13 -28.25
N ALA A 271 -9.17 20.49 -27.13
CA ALA A 271 -9.16 19.68 -25.93
C ALA A 271 -10.52 19.73 -25.22
N VAL A 272 -11.23 20.85 -25.27
CA VAL A 272 -12.63 20.96 -24.80
C VAL A 272 -13.55 20.07 -25.64
N THR A 273 -13.43 20.09 -26.97
CA THR A 273 -14.22 19.20 -27.85
C THR A 273 -13.98 17.73 -27.51
N LYS A 274 -12.71 17.31 -27.39
CA LYS A 274 -12.34 15.93 -26.98
C LYS A 274 -12.90 15.56 -25.60
N PHE A 275 -13.01 16.53 -24.70
CA PHE A 275 -13.58 16.32 -23.38
C PHE A 275 -15.10 16.16 -23.42
N ASN A 276 -15.80 16.99 -24.20
CA ASN A 276 -17.25 16.89 -24.41
C ASN A 276 -17.62 15.57 -25.09
N ASP A 277 -16.88 15.16 -26.12
CA ASP A 277 -17.04 13.86 -26.78
C ASP A 277 -16.92 12.69 -25.79
N TYR A 278 -15.92 12.76 -24.91
CA TYR A 278 -15.77 11.78 -23.84
C TYR A 278 -16.98 11.79 -22.90
N PHE A 279 -17.45 12.99 -22.51
CA PHE A 279 -18.57 13.12 -21.59
C PHE A 279 -19.83 12.47 -22.16
N VAL A 280 -20.17 12.77 -23.41
CA VAL A 280 -21.33 12.19 -24.11
C VAL A 280 -21.19 10.67 -24.22
N LYS A 281 -20.07 10.19 -24.77
CA LYS A 281 -19.84 8.75 -24.96
C LYS A 281 -19.91 7.97 -23.66
N GLN A 282 -19.32 8.51 -22.59
CA GLN A 282 -19.22 7.82 -21.31
C GLN A 282 -20.49 7.93 -20.46
N TRP A 283 -21.17 9.07 -20.46
CA TRP A 283 -22.23 9.38 -19.50
C TRP A 283 -23.61 9.54 -20.13
N PHE A 284 -23.74 9.76 -21.44
CA PHE A 284 -25.05 9.79 -22.11
C PHE A 284 -25.30 8.53 -22.95
N GLU A 285 -24.30 8.04 -23.67
CA GLU A 285 -24.47 6.94 -24.63
C GLU A 285 -24.22 5.57 -24.02
N ASN A 286 -23.36 5.47 -23.01
CA ASN A 286 -23.04 4.21 -22.36
C ASN A 286 -24.26 3.72 -21.55
N ASN A 287 -24.94 2.68 -22.04
CA ASN A 287 -26.12 2.08 -21.41
C ASN A 287 -25.88 1.65 -19.95
N LEU A 288 -24.66 1.24 -19.61
CA LEU A 288 -24.32 0.86 -18.24
C LEU A 288 -24.21 2.07 -17.31
N MET A 289 -24.02 3.28 -17.84
CA MET A 289 -23.74 4.48 -17.04
C MET A 289 -24.89 5.49 -17.05
N LYS A 290 -25.60 5.64 -18.18
CA LYS A 290 -26.41 6.82 -18.53
C LYS A 290 -27.44 7.29 -17.51
N ASP A 291 -28.03 6.38 -16.73
CA ASP A 291 -29.07 6.71 -15.72
C ASP A 291 -28.56 6.66 -14.27
N LYS A 292 -27.31 6.21 -14.09
CA LYS A 292 -26.73 5.90 -12.77
C LYS A 292 -25.93 7.05 -12.18
N TRP A 293 -25.42 7.97 -13.00
CA TRP A 293 -24.62 9.10 -12.51
C TRP A 293 -25.45 10.28 -12.02
N CYS A 294 -26.72 10.39 -12.43
CA CYS A 294 -27.64 11.37 -11.88
C CYS A 294 -27.99 11.02 -10.44
N CYS A 295 -27.72 11.97 -9.54
CA CYS A 295 -27.91 11.86 -8.10
C CYS A 295 -28.99 12.83 -7.58
N TYR A 296 -29.83 13.34 -8.48
CA TYR A 296 -31.01 14.12 -8.12
C TYR A 296 -31.94 13.32 -7.21
N GLY A 297 -32.43 13.95 -6.14
CA GLY A 297 -33.28 13.31 -5.14
C GLY A 297 -32.58 12.29 -4.23
N GLU A 298 -31.28 12.04 -4.40
CA GLU A 298 -30.56 11.05 -3.60
C GLU A 298 -30.13 11.60 -2.23
N ARG A 299 -30.61 10.98 -1.15
CA ARG A 299 -30.22 11.32 0.24
C ARG A 299 -28.73 11.09 0.50
N HIS A 300 -28.17 10.03 -0.08
CA HIS A 300 -26.77 9.63 0.09
C HIS A 300 -26.11 9.50 -1.28
N ARG A 301 -25.34 10.54 -1.64
CA ARG A 301 -24.71 10.68 -2.96
C ARG A 301 -23.28 10.14 -2.99
N THR A 302 -22.67 9.91 -1.83
CA THR A 302 -21.29 9.43 -1.72
C THR A 302 -21.19 8.27 -0.73
N THR A 303 -20.15 7.46 -0.89
CA THR A 303 -19.79 6.38 0.04
C THR A 303 -19.01 6.87 1.25
N ASN A 304 -18.91 8.20 1.48
CA ASN A 304 -18.13 8.79 2.58
C ASN A 304 -18.51 8.26 3.97
N LYS A 305 -19.77 7.86 4.18
CA LYS A 305 -20.19 7.21 5.44
C LYS A 305 -19.44 5.90 5.68
N LEU A 306 -19.28 5.08 4.64
CA LEU A 306 -18.48 3.85 4.68
C LEU A 306 -17.00 4.18 4.90
N GLU A 307 -16.48 5.21 4.23
CA GLU A 307 -15.08 5.65 4.44
C GLU A 307 -14.82 6.11 5.87
N GLY A 308 -15.76 6.82 6.49
CA GLY A 308 -15.71 7.21 7.90
C GLY A 308 -15.66 6.00 8.84
N TRP A 309 -16.51 5.00 8.58
CA TRP A 309 -16.49 3.72 9.29
C TRP A 309 -15.17 2.97 9.10
N HIS A 310 -14.65 2.89 7.87
CA HIS A 310 -13.34 2.31 7.60
C HIS A 310 -12.22 3.05 8.34
N ALA A 311 -12.27 4.39 8.38
CA ALA A 311 -11.29 5.20 9.09
C ALA A 311 -11.36 5.02 10.61
N MET A 312 -12.54 4.74 11.17
CA MET A 312 -12.71 4.38 12.58
C MET A 312 -12.19 2.96 12.86
N LEU A 313 -12.56 1.96 12.05
CA LEU A 313 -12.08 0.58 12.22
C LEU A 313 -10.55 0.51 12.17
N ASN A 314 -9.91 1.19 11.21
CA ASN A 314 -8.46 1.28 11.12
C ASN A 314 -7.77 2.04 12.29
N ARG A 315 -8.53 2.78 13.09
CA ARG A 315 -8.03 3.46 14.30
C ARG A 315 -8.20 2.61 15.56
N THR A 316 -9.21 1.74 15.56
CA THR A 316 -9.64 0.98 16.75
C THR A 316 -9.05 -0.45 16.74
N LEU A 317 -8.73 -0.98 15.56
CA LEU A 317 -8.05 -2.25 15.31
C LEU A 317 -6.58 -2.02 14.90
#